data_AF-A0A511HKT8-F1
#
_entry.id   AF-A0A511HKT8-F1
#
_cell.length_a   1.000
_cell.length_b   1.000
_cell.length_c   1.000
_cell.angle_alpha   90.00
_cell.angle_beta   90.00
_cell.angle_gamma   90.00
#
_symmetry.space_group_name_H-M   'P 1'
#
loop_
_entity.id
_entity.type
_entity.pdbx_description
1 polymer ?
#
loop_
_entity_poly.entity_id
_entity_poly.type
_entity_poly.pdbx_seq_one_letter_code
_entity_poly.pdbx_strand_id
1 'polypeptide(L)' 'MTDLACIVADRCLQSFLGEGYMKAYPIAHLFVDTRVLRILAGANEIMKELDARSL' A
#
# COMPACT_ATOMS: atom_id res chain seq x y z
N MET A 1 -9.39 1.56 -4.72
CA MET A 1 -9.46 2.45 -3.55
C MET A 1 -8.25 2.34 -2.59
N THR A 2 -7.57 1.20 -2.52
CA THR A 2 -6.45 0.97 -1.58
C THR A 2 -5.10 1.55 -2.01
N ASP A 3 -4.95 1.98 -3.27
CA ASP A 3 -3.68 2.51 -3.79
C ASP A 3 -3.20 3.78 -3.07
N LEU A 4 -4.13 4.65 -2.64
CA LEU A 4 -3.78 5.92 -1.99
C LEU A 4 -3.05 5.68 -0.66
N ALA A 5 -3.49 4.71 0.14
CA ALA A 5 -2.86 4.38 1.41
C ALA A 5 -1.40 3.92 1.21
N CYS A 6 -1.15 3.10 0.18
CA CYS A 6 0.19 2.65 -0.17
C CYS A 6 1.09 3.82 -0.61
N ILE A 7 0.56 4.77 -1.39
CA ILE A 7 1.30 5.98 -1.84
C ILE A 7 1.64 6.89 -0.66
N VAL A 8 0.69 7.10 0.27
CA VAL A 8 0.93 7.95 1.44
C VAL A 8 1.96 7.31 2.37
N ALA A 9 1.86 6.01 2.63
CA ALA A 9 2.83 5.28 3.44
C ALA A 9 4.23 5.33 2.84
N ASP A 10 4.36 5.18 1.52
CA ASP A 10 5.62 5.28 0.78
C ASP A 10 6.26 6.68 0.92
N ARG A 11 5.47 7.75 0.75
CA ARG A 11 5.93 9.14 0.96
C ARG A 11 6.35 9.43 2.40
N CYS A 12 5.60 8.89 3.37
CA CYS A 12 5.98 8.99 4.76
C CYS A 12 7.32 8.28 5.00
N LEU A 13 7.48 7.04 4.53
CA LEU A 13 8.72 6.27 4.64
C LEU A 13 9.93 7.01 4.06
N GLN A 14 9.77 7.69 2.92
CA GLN A 14 10.82 8.48 2.29
C GLN A 14 11.37 9.58 3.21
N SER A 15 10.57 10.10 4.15
CA SER A 15 10.99 11.12 5.13
C SER A 15 11.82 10.54 6.29
N PHE A 16 11.72 9.22 6.54
CA PHE A 16 12.52 8.50 7.54
C PHE A 16 13.81 7.87 6.96
N LEU A 17 14.03 7.99 5.64
CA LEU A 17 15.17 7.41 4.94
C LEU A 17 15.33 5.90 5.24
N GLY A 18 16.57 5.39 5.29
CA GLY A 18 16.84 3.98 5.56
C GLY A 18 16.38 3.50 6.94
N GLU A 19 16.41 4.39 7.93
CA GLU A 19 15.95 4.09 9.30
C GLU A 19 14.46 3.72 9.34
N GLY A 20 13.66 4.28 8.43
CA GLY A 20 12.25 3.97 8.29
C GLY A 20 11.94 2.49 7.99
N TYR A 21 12.92 1.71 7.53
CA TYR A 21 12.78 0.27 7.32
C TYR A 21 13.02 -0.56 8.58
N MET A 22 13.51 0.04 9.67
CA MET A 22 13.70 -0.66 10.93
C MET A 22 12.37 -0.85 11.67
N LYS A 23 12.17 -2.06 12.23
CA LYS A 23 10.99 -2.39 13.05
C LYS A 23 10.82 -1.52 14.30
N ALA A 24 11.85 -0.75 14.68
CA ALA A 24 11.75 0.23 15.76
C ALA A 24 10.84 1.42 15.40
N TYR A 25 10.64 1.71 14.11
CA TYR A 25 9.78 2.79 13.66
C TYR A 25 8.42 2.26 13.17
N PRO A 26 7.29 2.82 13.62
CA PRO A 26 5.95 2.39 13.20
C PRO A 26 5.70 2.44 11.69
N ILE A 27 6.41 3.32 10.97
CA ILE A 27 6.28 3.46 9.52
C ILE A 27 6.66 2.19 8.75
N ALA A 28 7.59 1.38 9.28
CA ALA A 28 7.97 0.11 8.67
C ALA A 28 6.78 -0.87 8.62
N HIS A 29 5.99 -0.92 9.70
CA HIS A 29 4.78 -1.75 9.77
C HIS A 29 3.70 -1.22 8.84
N LEU A 30 3.43 0.10 8.89
CA LEU A 30 2.43 0.73 8.04
C LEU A 30 2.71 0.57 6.54
N PHE A 31 3.99 0.63 6.12
CA PHE A 31 4.37 0.39 4.74
C PHE A 31 4.03 -1.03 4.29
N VAL A 32 4.33 -2.03 5.12
CA VAL A 32 4.01 -3.44 4.81
C VAL A 32 2.50 -3.67 4.81
N ASP A 33 1.79 -3.16 5.81
CA ASP A 33 0.35 -3.34 5.96
C ASP A 33 -0.41 -2.70 4.80
N THR A 34 -0.02 -1.50 4.36
CA THR A 34 -0.66 -0.85 3.22
C THR A 34 -0.31 -1.52 1.89
N ARG A 35 0.87 -2.12 1.76
CA ARG A 35 1.28 -2.84 0.55
C ARG A 35 0.44 -4.09 0.30
N VAL A 36 0.01 -4.79 1.36
CA VAL A 36 -0.81 -6.01 1.25
C VAL A 36 -2.20 -5.73 0.71
N LEU A 37 -2.75 -4.54 0.97
CA LEU A 37 -4.10 -4.14 0.56
C LEU A 37 -4.29 -4.06 -0.96
N ARG A 38 -3.21 -4.09 -1.74
CA ARG A 38 -3.28 -4.17 -3.22
C ARG A 38 -3.54 -5.58 -3.75
N ILE A 39 -3.47 -6.58 -2.86
CA ILE A 39 -3.53 -8.02 -3.19
C ILE A 39 -4.62 -8.68 -2.34
N LEU A 40 -4.74 -8.28 -1.08
CA LEU A 40 -5.75 -8.78 -0.16
C LEU A 40 -7.15 -8.49 -0.71
N ALA A 41 -8.02 -9.51 -0.67
CA ALA A 41 -9.38 -9.46 -1.22
C ALA A 41 -9.48 -9.26 -2.75
N GLY A 42 -8.40 -9.55 -3.49
CA GLY A 42 -8.35 -9.46 -4.94
C GLY A 42 -7.33 -8.41 -5.38
N ALA A 43 -6.52 -8.74 -6.39
CA ALA A 43 -5.56 -7.79 -6.93
C ALA A 43 -6.28 -6.56 -7.51
N ASN A 44 -5.71 -5.37 -7.31
CA ASN A 44 -6.31 -4.12 -7.79
C ASN A 44 -6.61 -4.14 -9.29
N GLU A 45 -5.80 -4.83 -10.08
CA GLU A 45 -5.99 -5.03 -11.52
C GLU A 45 -7.24 -5.85 -11.81
N ILE A 46 -7.49 -6.94 -11.06
CA ILE A 46 -8.69 -7.77 -11.20
C ILE A 46 -9.93 -6.98 -10.80
N MET A 47 -9.85 -6.21 -9.71
CA MET A 47 -10.94 -5.34 -9.28
C MET A 47 -11.31 -4.32 -10.37
N LYS A 48 -10.32 -3.66 -10.98
CA LYS A 48 -10.53 -2.72 -12.09
C LYS A 48 -11.09 -3.41 -13.34
N GLU A 49 -10.66 -4.64 -13.62
CA GLU A 49 -11.19 -5.42 -14.74
C GLU A 49 -12.65 -5.79 -14.53
N LEU A 50 -13.05 -6.19 -13.32
CA LEU A 50 -14.44 -6.49 -12.97
C LEU A 50 -15.33 -5.24 -13.10
N ASP A 51 -14.87 -4.09 -12.61
CA ASP A 51 -15.57 -2.81 -12.79
C ASP A 51 -15.73 -2.46 -14.27
N ALA A 52 -14.68 -2.63 -15.08
CA ALA A 52 -14.71 -2.36 -16.51
C ALA A 52 -15.63 -3.30 -17.30
N ARG A 53 -15.84 -4.54 -16.84
CA ARG A 53 -16.80 -5.49 -17.42
C ARG A 53 -18.24 -5.23 -17.01
N SER A 54 -18.44 -4.51 -15.89
CA SER A 54 -19.77 -4.21 -15.33
C SER A 54 -20.34 -2.87 -15.85
N LEU A 55 -19.53 -2.09 -16.55
CA LEU A 55 -19.88 -0.87 -17.30
C LEU A 55 -20.30 -1.22 -18.74
#